data_AF-A0A9Q3F7P7-F1
#
_entry.id   AF-A0A9Q3F7P7-F1
#
_cell.length_a   1.000
_cell.length_b   1.000
_cell.length_c   1.000
_cell.angle_alpha   90.00
_cell.angle_beta   90.00
_cell.angle_gamma   90.00
#
_symmetry.space_group_name_H-M   'P 1'
#
loop_
_entity.id
_entity.type
_entity.pdbx_description
1 polymer ?
#
loop_
_entity_poly.entity_id
_entity_poly.type
_entity_poly.pdbx_seq_one_letter_code
_entity_poly.pdbx_strand_id
1 'polypeptide(L)'
;MRHLNESIVAFVGNKITPEEKGDGRALWRMLKDKFGGSGVQAQEIALDKFLEQKFKNLDQWVEDLQTTTRRMSITGTDVNNALVSRLAIRTLPNKYKSLIRILTYGNQYPTIEDIIVNVEKD
;
A
#
# COMPACT_ATOMS: atom_id res chain seq x y z
N MET A 1 -17.32 6.50 -12.85
CA MET A 1 -16.69 6.88 -11.56
C MET A 1 -17.64 6.46 -10.45
N ARG A 2 -17.25 5.52 -9.57
CA ARG A 2 -18.09 5.12 -8.42
C ARG A 2 -18.28 6.36 -7.53
N HIS A 3 -19.53 6.73 -7.30
CA HIS A 3 -19.92 7.90 -6.51
C HIS A 3 -19.29 7.80 -5.11
N LEU A 4 -18.60 8.87 -4.69
CA LEU A 4 -18.22 9.03 -3.29
C LEU A 4 -19.50 8.94 -2.44
N ASN A 5 -19.49 8.13 -1.39
CA ASN A 5 -20.60 8.00 -0.45
C ASN A 5 -21.05 9.40 0.02
N GLU A 6 -22.37 9.64 0.16
CA GLU A 6 -22.94 10.93 0.55
C GLU A 6 -22.28 11.53 1.81
N SER A 7 -21.89 10.68 2.76
CA SER A 7 -21.14 11.10 3.97
C SER A 7 -19.75 11.67 3.67
N ILE A 8 -19.09 11.21 2.61
CA ILE A 8 -17.80 11.72 2.13
C ILE A 8 -18.01 13.05 1.41
N VAL A 9 -19.04 13.14 0.56
CA VAL A 9 -19.40 14.38 -0.15
C VAL A 9 -19.75 15.49 0.84
N ALA A 10 -20.58 15.20 1.84
CA ALA A 10 -20.93 16.16 2.90
C ALA A 10 -19.72 16.59 3.73
N PHE A 11 -18.83 15.66 4.08
CA PHE A 11 -17.61 15.98 4.80
C PHE A 11 -16.69 16.92 4.02
N VAL A 12 -16.45 16.63 2.74
CA VAL A 12 -15.61 17.45 1.87
C VAL A 12 -16.26 18.82 1.65
N GLY A 13 -17.56 18.86 1.35
CA GLY A 13 -18.30 20.10 1.12
C GLY A 13 -18.27 21.06 2.30
N ASN A 14 -18.23 20.54 3.53
CA ASN A 14 -18.15 21.35 4.76
C ASN A 14 -16.74 21.84 5.10
N LYS A 15 -15.68 21.22 4.56
CA LYS A 15 -14.29 21.55 4.91
C LYS A 15 -13.52 22.26 3.80
N ILE A 16 -13.94 22.12 2.54
CA ILE A 16 -13.24 22.72 1.40
C ILE A 16 -13.49 24.22 1.34
N THR A 17 -12.42 25.02 1.28
CA THR A 17 -12.57 26.47 1.11
C THR A 17 -12.89 26.81 -0.36
N PRO A 18 -13.46 28.00 -0.66
CA PRO A 18 -13.71 28.42 -2.03
C PRO A 18 -12.45 28.39 -2.91
N GLU A 19 -11.29 28.70 -2.33
CA GLU A 19 -9.98 28.71 -3.01
C GLU A 19 -9.44 27.30 -3.29
N GLU A 20 -9.83 26.31 -2.48
CA GLU A 20 -9.45 24.91 -2.63
C GLU A 20 -10.41 24.13 -3.55
N LYS A 21 -11.51 24.74 -4.03
CA LYS A 21 -12.47 24.08 -4.92
C LYS A 21 -11.80 23.66 -6.23
N GLY A 22 -11.89 22.38 -6.53
CA GLY A 22 -11.24 21.79 -7.70
C GLY A 22 -9.76 21.43 -7.48
N ASP A 23 -9.17 21.74 -6.33
CA ASP A 23 -7.84 21.25 -5.96
C ASP A 23 -7.92 19.82 -5.44
N GLY A 24 -7.58 18.88 -6.32
CA GLY A 24 -7.50 17.46 -5.99
C GLY A 24 -6.53 17.13 -4.85
N ARG A 25 -5.50 17.96 -4.61
CA ARG A 25 -4.55 17.76 -3.50
C ARG A 25 -5.17 18.15 -2.16
N ALA A 26 -5.94 19.23 -2.12
CA ALA A 26 -6.68 19.63 -0.92
C ALA A 26 -7.70 18.54 -0.54
N LEU A 27 -8.43 18.04 -1.54
CA LEU A 27 -9.35 16.90 -1.37
C LEU A 27 -8.61 15.65 -0.84
N TRP A 28 -7.50 15.28 -1.46
CA TRP A 28 -6.69 14.13 -1.03
C TRP A 28 -6.22 14.26 0.42
N ARG A 29 -5.69 15.43 0.80
CA ARG A 29 -5.25 15.71 2.17
C ARG A 29 -6.38 15.55 3.19
N MET A 30 -7.58 16.09 2.89
CA MET A 30 -8.74 15.97 3.77
C MET A 30 -9.19 14.52 3.96
N LEU A 31 -9.20 13.73 2.87
CA LEU A 31 -9.57 12.32 2.92
C LEU A 31 -8.50 11.49 3.66
N LYS A 32 -7.22 11.76 3.41
CA LYS A 32 -6.10 11.12 4.10
C LYS A 32 -6.15 11.40 5.61
N ASP A 33 -6.38 12.63 6.04
CA ASP A 33 -6.51 12.97 7.46
C ASP A 33 -7.71 12.26 8.11
N LYS A 34 -8.85 12.19 7.42
CA LYS A 34 -10.05 11.57 7.99
C LYS A 34 -9.97 10.05 8.08
N PHE A 35 -9.39 9.39 7.08
CA PHE A 35 -9.49 7.93 6.92
C PHE A 35 -8.16 7.20 6.98
N GLY A 36 -7.06 7.86 6.62
CA GLY A 36 -5.72 7.26 6.62
C GLY A 36 -5.09 7.22 8.00
N GLY A 37 -5.44 8.17 8.88
CA GLY A 37 -4.71 8.44 10.11
C GLY A 37 -3.36 9.11 9.83
N SER A 38 -2.86 9.87 10.80
CA SER A 38 -1.59 10.58 10.69
C SER A 38 -0.75 10.39 11.96
N GLY A 39 0.57 10.57 11.83
CA GLY A 39 1.52 10.44 12.93
C GLY A 39 2.06 9.02 13.15
N VAL A 40 2.95 8.89 14.14
CA VAL A 40 3.77 7.69 14.40
C VAL A 40 2.89 6.46 14.66
N GLN A 41 1.81 6.60 15.42
CA GLN A 41 0.91 5.47 15.74
C GLN A 41 0.23 4.90 14.49
N ALA A 42 -0.20 5.75 13.54
CA ALA A 42 -0.80 5.29 12.30
C ALA A 42 0.23 4.55 11.42
N GLN A 43 1.48 5.03 11.42
CA GLN A 43 2.59 4.42 10.71
C GLN A 43 2.97 3.05 11.30
N GLU A 44 3.02 2.94 12.62
CA GLU A 44 3.27 1.69 13.36
C GLU A 44 2.20 0.64 13.02
N ILE A 45 0.91 1.00 13.13
CA ILE A 45 -0.20 0.10 12.76
C ILE A 45 -0.11 -0.34 11.29
N ALA A 46 0.30 0.56 10.38
CA ALA A 46 0.46 0.20 8.98
C ALA A 46 1.62 -0.78 8.75
N LEU A 47 2.73 -0.58 9.46
CA LEU A 47 3.89 -1.47 9.41
C LEU A 47 3.59 -2.84 10.03
N ASP A 48 2.94 -2.88 11.20
CA ASP A 48 2.54 -4.12 11.86
C ASP A 48 1.66 -4.97 10.94
N LYS A 49 0.67 -4.34 10.29
CA LYS A 49 -0.19 -5.03 9.31
C LYS A 49 0.57 -5.59 8.12
N PHE A 50 1.64 -4.93 7.69
CA PHE A 50 2.51 -5.45 6.64
C PHE A 50 3.32 -6.67 7.15
N LEU A 51 3.86 -6.59 8.37
CA LEU A 51 4.68 -7.66 8.96
C LEU A 51 3.88 -8.90 9.36
N GLU A 52 2.60 -8.74 9.73
CA GLU A 52 1.71 -9.83 10.14
C GLU A 52 1.09 -10.61 8.97
N GLN A 53 1.40 -10.24 7.72
CA GLN A 53 0.87 -10.91 6.54
C GLN A 53 1.24 -12.40 6.52
N LYS A 54 0.22 -13.25 6.35
CA LYS A 54 0.39 -14.70 6.23
C LYS A 54 0.08 -15.12 4.81
N PHE A 55 1.00 -15.89 4.22
CA PHE A 55 0.77 -16.47 2.91
C PHE A 55 -0.40 -17.47 2.95
N LYS A 56 -1.40 -17.26 2.09
CA LYS A 56 -2.53 -18.21 1.87
C LYS A 56 -2.45 -18.82 0.47
N ASN A 57 -2.49 -17.97 -0.55
CA ASN A 57 -2.28 -18.28 -1.95
C ASN A 57 -1.65 -17.05 -2.63
N LEU A 58 -1.23 -17.16 -3.90
CA LEU A 58 -0.54 -16.07 -4.59
C LEU A 58 -1.44 -14.86 -4.82
N ASP A 59 -2.69 -15.05 -5.26
CA ASP A 59 -3.62 -13.95 -5.54
C ASP A 59 -3.89 -13.10 -4.30
N GLN A 60 -4.21 -13.76 -3.18
CA GLN A 60 -4.42 -13.08 -1.90
C GLN A 60 -3.14 -12.41 -1.41
N TRP A 61 -1.98 -13.05 -1.62
CA TRP A 61 -0.71 -12.47 -1.22
C TRP A 61 -0.39 -11.19 -2.01
N VAL A 62 -0.65 -11.16 -3.32
CA VAL A 62 -0.54 -9.96 -4.16
C VAL A 62 -1.50 -8.87 -3.69
N GLU A 63 -2.77 -9.21 -3.46
CA GLU A 63 -3.79 -8.26 -2.97
C GLU A 63 -3.41 -7.67 -1.60
N ASP A 64 -2.95 -8.54 -0.68
CA ASP A 64 -2.52 -8.15 0.65
C ASP A 64 -1.33 -7.20 0.56
N LEU A 65 -0.31 -7.52 -0.25
CA LEU A 65 0.85 -6.65 -0.48
C LEU A 65 0.45 -5.29 -1.03
N GLN A 66 -0.40 -5.23 -2.06
CA GLN A 66 -0.89 -3.96 -2.60
C GLN A 66 -1.64 -3.15 -1.54
N THR A 67 -2.46 -3.81 -0.73
CA THR A 67 -3.29 -3.15 0.29
C THR A 67 -2.45 -2.56 1.41
N THR A 68 -1.50 -3.33 1.96
CA THR A 68 -0.66 -2.87 3.08
C THR A 68 0.37 -1.83 2.64
N THR A 69 0.97 -1.98 1.46
CA THR A 69 1.91 -0.98 0.91
C THR A 69 1.22 0.35 0.58
N ARG A 70 0.00 0.31 0.01
CA ARG A 70 -0.84 1.51 -0.14
C ARG A 70 -1.15 2.14 1.21
N ARG A 71 -1.46 1.34 2.24
CA ARG A 71 -1.72 1.84 3.59
C ARG A 71 -0.50 2.55 4.17
N MET A 72 0.69 1.95 4.04
CA MET A 72 1.96 2.55 4.46
C MET A 72 2.21 3.89 3.75
N SER A 73 1.96 3.96 2.43
CA SER A 73 2.05 5.21 1.67
C SER A 73 1.06 6.28 2.16
N ILE A 74 -0.19 5.88 2.44
CA ILE A 74 -1.22 6.76 2.97
C ILE A 74 -0.82 7.31 4.34
N THR A 75 -0.29 6.49 5.25
CA THR A 75 0.18 6.92 6.58
C THR A 75 1.50 7.68 6.53
N GLY A 76 2.16 7.73 5.37
CA GLY A 76 3.48 8.35 5.20
C GLY A 76 4.58 7.57 5.92
N THR A 77 4.44 6.25 6.03
CA THR A 77 5.48 5.39 6.59
C THR A 77 6.67 5.37 5.62
N ASP A 78 7.74 6.08 5.98
CA ASP A 78 8.96 6.18 5.19
C ASP A 78 9.87 4.95 5.43
N VAL A 79 9.53 3.84 4.77
CA VAL A 79 10.36 2.63 4.77
C VAL A 79 11.06 2.52 3.43
N ASN A 80 12.35 2.18 3.45
CA ASN A 80 13.10 1.89 2.24
C ASN A 80 12.37 0.82 1.40
N ASN A 81 11.88 1.21 0.21
CA ASN A 81 11.11 0.35 -0.68
C ASN A 81 11.80 -0.99 -0.98
N ALA A 82 13.13 -0.99 -1.14
CA ALA A 82 13.86 -2.23 -1.38
C ALA A 82 13.86 -3.17 -0.15
N LEU A 83 13.85 -2.63 1.07
CA LEU A 83 13.69 -3.44 2.28
C LEU A 83 12.28 -4.02 2.37
N VAL A 84 11.24 -3.23 2.09
CA VAL A 84 9.84 -3.70 2.07
C VAL A 84 9.68 -4.83 1.06
N SER A 85 10.20 -4.68 -0.16
CA SER A 85 10.18 -5.72 -1.18
C SER A 85 10.91 -7.00 -0.75
N ARG A 86 12.07 -6.88 -0.10
CA ARG A 86 12.80 -8.05 0.44
C ARG A 86 12.02 -8.75 1.54
N LEU A 87 11.37 -8.00 2.44
CA LEU A 87 10.51 -8.57 3.49
C LEU A 87 9.30 -9.28 2.89
N ALA A 88 8.67 -8.69 1.88
CA ALA A 88 7.57 -9.30 1.13
C ALA A 88 8.01 -10.66 0.54
N ILE A 89 9.13 -10.72 -0.17
CA ILE A 89 9.66 -11.97 -0.76
C ILE A 89 9.87 -13.05 0.31
N ARG A 90 10.32 -12.69 1.53
CA ARG A 90 10.55 -13.65 2.63
C ARG A 90 9.27 -14.30 3.15
N THR A 91 8.10 -13.73 2.88
CA THR A 91 6.82 -14.30 3.27
C THR A 91 6.34 -15.41 2.33
N LEU A 92 6.96 -15.53 1.14
CA LEU A 92 6.62 -16.60 0.19
C LEU A 92 7.11 -17.97 0.70
N PRO A 93 6.28 -19.02 0.63
CA PRO A 93 6.68 -20.35 1.06
C PRO A 93 7.65 -21.00 0.06
N ASN A 94 8.44 -21.94 0.57
CA ASN A 94 9.48 -22.68 -0.16
C ASN A 94 9.02 -23.40 -1.45
N LYS A 95 7.71 -23.60 -1.64
CA LYS A 95 7.19 -24.15 -2.90
C LYS A 95 7.41 -23.20 -4.10
N TYR A 96 7.61 -21.90 -3.86
CA TYR A 96 7.90 -20.89 -4.87
C TYR A 96 9.41 -20.57 -4.98
N LYS A 97 10.30 -21.52 -4.70
CA LYS A 97 11.75 -21.30 -4.73
C LYS A 97 12.26 -20.70 -6.04
N SER A 98 11.70 -21.10 -7.18
CA SER A 98 12.07 -20.56 -8.49
C SER A 98 11.74 -19.06 -8.59
N LEU A 99 10.49 -18.69 -8.27
CA LEU A 99 10.04 -17.30 -8.20
C LEU A 99 10.88 -16.48 -7.21
N ILE A 100 11.10 -17.00 -5.99
CA ILE A 100 11.94 -16.34 -4.98
C ILE A 100 13.34 -16.06 -5.54
N ARG A 101 13.93 -17.00 -6.27
CA ARG A 101 15.25 -16.82 -6.91
C ARG A 101 15.20 -15.71 -7.97
N ILE A 102 14.20 -15.71 -8.84
CA ILE A 102 14.02 -14.67 -9.86
C ILE A 102 13.87 -13.30 -9.20
N LEU A 103 12.99 -13.17 -8.21
CA LEU A 103 12.75 -11.92 -7.49
C LEU A 103 13.98 -11.44 -6.69
N THR A 104 14.79 -12.37 -6.19
CA THR A 104 15.97 -12.06 -5.35
C THR A 104 17.18 -11.61 -6.17
N TYR A 105 17.42 -12.26 -7.31
CA TYR A 105 18.63 -12.10 -8.11
C TYR A 105 18.40 -11.39 -9.44
N GLY A 106 17.16 -11.29 -9.92
CA GLY A 106 16.81 -10.61 -11.17
C GLY A 106 16.81 -9.08 -11.05
N ASN A 107 16.66 -8.55 -9.83
CA ASN A 107 16.76 -7.13 -9.53
C ASN A 107 17.47 -6.94 -8.17
N GLN A 108 18.50 -6.08 -8.12
CA GLN A 108 19.23 -5.78 -6.88
C GLN A 108 18.33 -5.04 -5.86
N TYR A 109 17.40 -4.22 -6.37
CA TYR A 109 16.47 -3.38 -5.59
C TYR A 109 15.04 -3.51 -6.16
N PRO A 110 14.38 -4.68 -5.98
CA PRO A 110 13.03 -4.87 -6.48
C PRO A 110 12.07 -3.89 -5.80
N THR A 111 11.14 -3.33 -6.58
CA THR A 111 9.95 -2.66 -6.06
C THR A 111 8.83 -3.67 -5.81
N ILE A 112 7.79 -3.27 -5.08
CA ILE A 112 6.60 -4.12 -4.89
C ILE A 112 5.89 -4.32 -6.23
N GLU A 113 5.86 -3.30 -7.09
CA GLU A 113 5.35 -3.39 -8.44
C GLU A 113 6.10 -4.42 -9.28
N ASP A 114 7.44 -4.44 -9.22
CA ASP A 114 8.24 -5.45 -9.92
C ASP A 114 7.89 -6.86 -9.46
N ILE A 115 7.70 -7.05 -8.15
CA ILE A 115 7.32 -8.34 -7.57
C ILE A 115 5.98 -8.80 -8.14
N ILE A 116 4.97 -7.94 -8.13
CA ILE A 116 3.62 -8.25 -8.60
C ILE A 116 3.66 -8.62 -10.08
N VAL A 117 4.35 -7.85 -10.92
CA VAL A 117 4.48 -8.12 -12.36
C VAL A 117 5.14 -9.46 -12.66
N ASN A 118 6.10 -9.89 -11.83
CA ASN A 118 6.74 -11.20 -12.00
C ASN A 118 5.83 -12.34 -11.53
N VAL A 119 5.02 -12.12 -10.50
CA VAL A 119 4.05 -13.12 -10.01
C VAL A 119 2.95 -13.36 -11.03
N GLU A 120 2.47 -12.32 -11.72
CA GLU A 120 1.43 -12.44 -12.75
C GLU A 120 1.90 -13.18 -14.03
N LYS A 121 3.22 -13.39 -14.19
CA LYS A 121 3.82 -14.07 -15.35
C LYS A 121 4.14 -15.54 -15.11
N ASP A 122 4.14 -15.99 -13.85
CA ASP A 122 4.41 -17.37 -13.40
C ASP A 122 3.11 -18.19 -13.36
#